data_AF-A0A0D8ZRK5-F1
#
_entry.id   AF-A0A0D8ZRK5-F1
#
_cell.length_a   1.000
_cell.length_b   1.000
_cell.length_c   1.000
_cell.angle_alpha   90.00
_cell.angle_beta   90.00
_cell.angle_gamma   90.00
#
_symmetry.space_group_name_H-M   'P 1'
#
loop_
_entity.id
_entity.type
_entity.pdbx_description
1 polymer ?
#
loop_
_entity_poly.entity_id
_entity_poly.type
_entity_poly.pdbx_seq_one_letter_code
_entity_poly.pdbx_strand_id
1 'polypeptide(L)'
;MNDNFKNLEHEDVITVYSGQIFVSSRTFTVDEFIAAMMQATKKQIGELTDGKEDWFGEGLDCKILKPGAKSWQRGKVRLTLEFTPENLDVVDANEANGLPQSKIDSPLDDIRQKMHSGNQPNNS
;
A
#
# COMPACT_ATOMS: atom_id res chain seq x y z
N MET A 1 11.51 -0.65 18.25
CA MET A 1 10.45 -0.63 17.24
C MET A 1 11.15 -0.34 15.93
N ASN A 2 10.92 -1.13 14.89
CA ASN A 2 11.54 -0.87 13.59
C ASN A 2 10.80 0.32 12.95
N ASP A 3 11.51 1.42 12.76
CA ASP A 3 10.97 2.74 12.38
C ASP A 3 10.62 2.87 10.88
N ASN A 4 10.30 1.76 10.20
CA ASN A 4 10.08 1.77 8.75
C ASN A 4 8.61 1.72 8.33
N PHE A 5 7.67 1.83 9.29
CA PHE A 5 6.25 1.91 8.97
C PHE A 5 5.94 3.26 8.32
N LYS A 6 5.38 3.21 7.12
CA LYS A 6 4.90 4.38 6.37
C LYS A 6 3.40 4.30 6.22
N ASN A 7 2.73 5.44 6.40
CA ASN A 7 1.29 5.55 6.13
C ASN A 7 1.03 5.24 4.65
N LEU A 8 -0.05 4.51 4.42
CA LEU A 8 -0.59 4.25 3.09
C LEU A 8 -1.56 5.36 2.68
N GLU A 9 -1.57 5.67 1.40
CA GLU A 9 -2.48 6.63 0.78
C GLU A 9 -3.80 5.95 0.37
N HIS A 10 -4.85 6.74 0.14
CA HIS A 10 -6.21 6.25 -0.14
C HIS A 10 -6.30 5.26 -1.32
N GLU A 11 -5.50 5.48 -2.36
CA GLU A 11 -5.49 4.69 -3.59
C GLU A 11 -4.50 3.50 -3.54
N ASP A 12 -3.72 3.35 -2.46
CA ASP A 12 -2.78 2.25 -2.34
C ASP A 12 -3.51 0.91 -2.27
N VAL A 13 -3.08 -0.04 -3.10
CA VAL A 13 -3.65 -1.39 -3.19
C VAL A 13 -2.87 -2.34 -2.29
N ILE A 14 -3.57 -2.99 -1.39
CA ILE A 14 -3.02 -3.94 -0.42
C ILE A 14 -3.56 -5.33 -0.75
N THR A 15 -2.71 -6.35 -0.67
CA THR A 15 -3.15 -7.74 -0.66
C THR A 15 -2.70 -8.44 0.62
N VAL A 16 -3.60 -9.14 1.28
CA VAL A 16 -3.31 -9.91 2.49
C VAL A 16 -3.31 -11.43 2.25
N TYR A 17 -2.39 -12.13 2.90
CA TYR A 17 -2.25 -13.58 2.74
C TYR A 17 -3.22 -14.38 3.63
N SER A 18 -3.53 -13.87 4.81
CA SER A 18 -4.36 -14.55 5.82
C SER A 18 -5.00 -13.56 6.79
N GLY A 19 -6.11 -13.96 7.42
CA GLY A 19 -6.85 -13.17 8.40
C GLY A 19 -8.27 -12.82 7.93
N GLN A 20 -9.17 -12.56 8.86
CA GLN A 20 -10.46 -11.94 8.56
C GLN A 20 -10.28 -10.42 8.55
N ILE A 21 -10.74 -9.79 7.48
CA ILE A 21 -10.71 -8.33 7.32
C ILE A 21 -12.14 -7.85 7.13
N PHE A 22 -12.40 -6.58 7.44
CA PHE A 22 -13.68 -5.93 7.19
C PHE A 22 -14.09 -5.94 5.70
N VAL A 23 -13.14 -6.18 4.79
CA VAL A 23 -13.34 -6.27 3.33
C VAL A 23 -13.49 -7.73 2.90
N SER A 24 -14.44 -7.99 2.01
CA SER A 24 -14.71 -9.34 1.48
C SER A 24 -13.59 -9.89 0.59
N SER A 25 -12.84 -9.00 -0.07
CA SER A 25 -11.69 -9.34 -0.93
C SER A 25 -10.39 -9.34 -0.14
N ARG A 26 -9.44 -10.18 -0.55
CA ARG A 26 -8.06 -10.16 -0.01
C ARG A 26 -7.21 -9.06 -0.61
N THR A 27 -7.61 -8.52 -1.76
CA THR A 27 -6.99 -7.39 -2.44
C THR A 27 -7.96 -6.23 -2.42
N PHE A 28 -7.55 -5.10 -1.88
CA PHE A 28 -8.40 -3.92 -1.71
C PHE A 28 -7.57 -2.63 -1.65
N THR A 29 -8.19 -1.50 -1.97
CA THR A 29 -7.61 -0.18 -1.69
C THR A 29 -7.83 0.24 -0.24
N VAL A 30 -7.05 1.21 0.25
CA VAL A 30 -7.28 1.81 1.57
C VAL A 30 -8.70 2.40 1.66
N ASP A 31 -9.21 3.01 0.60
CA ASP A 31 -10.59 3.51 0.53
C ASP A 31 -11.66 2.42 0.68
N GLU A 32 -11.49 1.28 0.00
CA GLU A 32 -12.40 0.14 0.12
C GLU A 32 -12.42 -0.40 1.55
N PHE A 33 -11.25 -0.42 2.21
CA PHE A 33 -11.14 -0.81 3.61
C PHE A 33 -11.89 0.16 4.54
N ILE A 34 -11.68 1.47 4.37
CA ILE A 34 -12.36 2.50 5.15
C ILE A 34 -13.88 2.39 4.98
N ALA A 35 -14.36 2.31 3.74
CA ALA A 35 -15.77 2.18 3.41
C ALA A 35 -16.41 0.93 4.04
N ALA A 36 -15.73 -0.21 3.96
CA ALA A 36 -16.21 -1.47 4.54
C ALA A 36 -16.30 -1.40 6.08
N MET A 37 -15.32 -0.77 6.73
CA MET A 37 -15.31 -0.58 8.18
C MET A 37 -16.40 0.42 8.65
N MET A 38 -16.60 1.52 7.92
CA MET A 38 -17.71 2.46 8.19
C MET A 38 -19.06 1.75 8.06
N GLN A 39 -19.23 0.91 7.04
CA GLN A 39 -20.44 0.13 6.86
C GLN A 39 -20.64 -0.90 7.99
N ALA A 40 -19.59 -1.59 8.42
CA ALA A 40 -19.65 -2.58 9.50
C ALA A 40 -20.05 -1.95 10.84
N THR A 41 -19.57 -0.74 11.12
CA THR A 41 -19.82 -0.02 12.37
C THR A 41 -21.16 0.73 12.39
N LYS A 42 -21.79 1.00 11.22
CA LYS A 42 -23.09 1.70 11.10
C LYS A 42 -24.18 1.14 12.03
N LYS A 43 -24.23 -0.18 12.24
CA LYS A 43 -25.24 -0.82 13.10
C LYS A 43 -25.01 -0.59 14.60
N GLN A 44 -23.77 -0.33 15.02
CA GLN A 44 -23.38 -0.24 16.43
C GLN A 44 -23.36 1.20 16.94
N ILE A 45 -22.95 2.15 16.09
CA ILE A 45 -22.74 3.56 16.47
C ILE A 45 -23.67 4.54 15.75
N GLY A 46 -24.68 4.02 15.02
CA GLY A 46 -25.62 4.78 14.21
C GLY A 46 -24.98 5.28 12.90
N GLU A 47 -25.67 6.18 12.19
CA GLU A 47 -25.04 6.90 11.08
C GLU A 47 -23.81 7.67 11.58
N LEU A 48 -22.69 7.48 10.90
CA LEU A 48 -21.56 8.36 11.05
C LEU A 48 -22.01 9.73 10.53
N THR A 49 -22.29 10.66 11.43
CA THR A 49 -22.47 12.08 11.10
C THR A 49 -21.15 12.64 10.58
N ASP A 50 -21.17 13.70 9.77
CA ASP A 50 -20.00 14.35 9.12
C ASP A 50 -18.74 14.51 10.00
N GLY A 51 -18.89 14.65 11.33
CA GLY A 51 -17.75 14.72 12.26
C GLY A 51 -17.08 13.39 12.65
N LYS A 52 -17.62 12.22 12.27
CA LYS A 52 -17.01 10.90 12.53
C LYS A 52 -16.21 10.37 11.34
N GLU A 53 -16.30 11.02 10.18
CA GLU A 53 -15.49 10.69 8.99
C GLU A 53 -14.02 11.10 9.17
N ASP A 54 -13.76 12.01 10.10
CA ASP A 54 -12.42 12.58 10.33
C ASP A 54 -11.43 11.61 11.00
N TRP A 55 -11.87 10.41 11.42
CA TRP A 55 -10.95 9.36 11.89
C TRP A 55 -9.95 8.95 10.80
N PHE A 56 -10.32 9.03 9.51
CA PHE A 56 -9.44 8.68 8.38
C PHE A 56 -8.94 9.91 7.62
N GLY A 57 -9.19 11.12 8.14
CA GLY A 57 -8.79 12.40 7.54
C GLY A 57 -7.75 13.15 8.38
N GLU A 58 -8.09 14.36 8.81
CA GLU A 58 -7.21 15.23 9.61
C GLU A 58 -7.11 14.79 11.07
N GLY A 59 -8.09 14.04 11.55
CA GLY A 59 -8.12 13.49 12.90
C GLY A 59 -8.85 14.37 13.90
N LEU A 60 -9.42 13.70 14.89
CA LEU A 60 -10.26 14.30 15.91
C LEU A 60 -9.45 14.95 17.01
N ASP A 61 -9.88 16.14 17.43
CA ASP A 61 -9.32 16.80 18.61
C ASP A 61 -9.50 15.94 19.86
N CYS A 62 -8.40 15.70 20.57
CA CYS A 62 -8.38 14.84 21.73
C CYS A 62 -7.47 15.39 22.84
N LYS A 63 -7.52 14.72 23.99
CA LYS A 63 -6.53 14.86 25.06
C LYS A 63 -5.99 13.49 25.41
N ILE A 64 -4.67 13.37 25.55
CA ILE A 64 -4.00 12.16 26.00
C ILE A 64 -3.40 12.37 27.39
N LEU A 65 -3.51 11.36 28.24
CA LEU A 65 -2.78 11.25 29.50
C LEU A 65 -1.93 9.99 29.45
N LYS A 66 -0.61 10.15 29.34
CA LYS A 66 0.32 9.01 29.30
C LYS A 66 0.61 8.51 30.71
N PRO A 67 0.89 7.21 30.92
CA PRO A 67 1.39 6.72 32.20
C PRO A 67 2.61 7.54 32.66
N GLY A 68 2.59 8.00 33.92
CA GLY A 68 3.64 8.86 34.49
C GLY A 68 3.56 10.35 34.10
N ALA A 69 2.61 10.75 33.25
CA ALA A 69 2.41 12.16 32.92
C ALA A 69 1.74 12.91 34.08
N LYS A 70 2.18 14.14 34.32
CA LYS A 70 1.63 15.02 35.36
C LYS A 70 0.35 15.74 34.93
N SER A 71 0.02 15.74 33.63
CA SER A 71 -1.12 16.48 33.09
C SER A 71 -1.58 15.92 31.74
N TRP A 72 -2.80 16.29 31.34
CA TRP A 72 -3.38 16.00 30.03
C TRP A 72 -2.75 16.87 28.94
N GLN A 73 -2.42 16.27 27.80
CA GLN A 73 -1.92 16.96 26.61
C GLN A 73 -3.01 17.00 25.52
N ARG A 74 -3.30 18.17 24.95
CA ARG A 74 -4.20 18.31 23.80
C ARG A 74 -3.49 17.92 22.51
N GLY A 75 -4.21 17.32 21.56
CA GLY A 75 -3.70 16.95 20.25
C GLY A 75 -4.82 16.46 19.33
N LYS A 76 -4.46 15.73 18.28
CA LYS A 76 -5.38 15.05 17.38
C LYS A 76 -5.11 13.55 17.37
N VAL A 77 -6.14 12.76 17.08
CA VAL A 77 -6.05 11.31 16.89
C VAL A 77 -6.76 10.90 15.60
N ARG A 78 -6.12 10.01 14.83
CA ARG A 78 -6.65 9.44 13.59
C ARG A 78 -6.26 7.96 13.47
N LEU A 79 -6.92 7.25 12.58
CA LEU A 79 -6.63 5.87 12.20
C LEU A 79 -5.96 5.88 10.82
N THR A 80 -4.81 5.22 10.71
CA THR A 80 -4.09 5.04 9.45
C THR A 80 -3.69 3.57 9.28
N LEU A 81 -3.56 3.14 8.02
CA LEU A 81 -2.91 1.89 7.69
C LEU A 81 -1.44 2.19 7.42
N GLU A 82 -0.56 1.38 7.99
CA GLU A 82 0.87 1.52 7.79
C GLU A 82 1.45 0.24 7.18
N PHE A 83 2.41 0.41 6.28
CA PHE A 83 3.13 -0.68 5.64
C PHE A 83 4.62 -0.58 5.91
N THR A 84 5.24 -1.73 6.16
CA THR A 84 6.70 -1.89 6.22
C THR A 84 7.07 -2.91 5.14
N PRO A 85 7.91 -2.53 4.16
CA PRO A 85 8.45 -3.50 3.22
C PRO A 85 9.41 -4.43 3.96
N GLU A 86 9.43 -5.69 3.58
CA GLU A 86 10.50 -6.59 3.97
C GLU A 86 11.81 -6.10 3.33
N ASN A 87 12.89 -6.01 4.12
CA ASN A 87 14.22 -5.80 3.58
C ASN A 87 14.63 -7.08 2.86
N LEU A 88 14.27 -7.19 1.59
CA LEU A 88 14.93 -8.14 0.71
C LEU A 88 16.29 -7.54 0.41
N ASP A 89 17.36 -8.18 0.88
CA ASP A 89 18.72 -7.91 0.43
C ASP A 89 18.77 -8.22 -1.06
N VAL A 90 18.34 -7.26 -1.88
CA VAL A 90 18.65 -7.23 -3.30
C VAL A 90 20.16 -7.09 -3.36
N VAL A 91 20.84 -8.22 -3.54
CA VAL A 91 22.17 -8.23 -4.13
C VAL A 91 22.03 -7.47 -5.44
N ASP A 92 22.43 -6.20 -5.42
CA ASP A 92 22.54 -5.38 -6.61
C ASP A 92 23.35 -6.19 -7.63
N ALA A 93 22.69 -6.57 -8.73
CA ALA A 93 23.34 -7.32 -9.82
C ALA A 93 24.48 -6.52 -10.49
N ASN A 94 24.77 -5.30 -10.00
CA ASN A 94 25.85 -4.44 -10.46
C ASN A 94 27.19 -4.64 -9.72
N GLU A 95 27.25 -5.49 -8.68
CA GLU A 95 28.52 -5.79 -7.97
C GLU A 95 29.01 -7.25 -8.09
N ALA A 96 28.50 -8.02 -9.06
CA ALA A 96 29.09 -9.32 -9.41
C ALA A 96 30.06 -9.18 -10.60
N ASN A 97 31.23 -8.59 -10.36
CA ASN A 97 32.38 -8.79 -11.25
C ASN A 97 32.80 -10.27 -11.18
N GLY A 98 32.22 -11.13 -12.03
CA GLY A 98 32.84 -12.41 -12.39
C GLY A 98 32.01 -13.71 -12.41
N LEU A 99 30.69 -13.70 -12.66
CA LEU A 99 29.94 -14.94 -12.92
C LEU A 99 29.23 -14.90 -14.29
N PRO A 100 29.18 -16.04 -15.02
CA PRO A 100 28.81 -16.06 -16.43
C PRO A 100 27.35 -15.67 -16.61
N GLN A 101 27.17 -14.64 -17.43
CA GLN A 101 25.92 -14.05 -17.88
C GLN A 101 25.06 -15.12 -18.57
N SER A 102 24.24 -15.86 -17.81
CA SER A 102 23.12 -16.57 -18.41
C SER A 102 22.16 -15.50 -18.91
N LYS A 103 22.16 -15.29 -20.23
CA LYS A 103 21.14 -14.48 -20.91
C LYS A 103 19.78 -14.87 -20.36
N ILE A 104 19.19 -14.00 -19.55
CA ILE A 104 17.76 -14.02 -19.32
C ILE A 104 17.22 -13.39 -20.61
N ASP A 105 16.97 -14.22 -21.62
CA ASP A 105 16.36 -13.74 -22.86
C ASP A 105 15.01 -13.12 -22.48
N SER A 106 14.94 -11.79 -22.55
CA SER A 106 13.77 -11.04 -22.16
C SER A 106 12.66 -11.39 -23.14
N PRO A 107 11.48 -11.86 -22.69
CA PRO A 107 10.37 -12.24 -23.57
C PRO A 107 9.86 -11.08 -24.45
N LEU A 108 10.23 -9.84 -24.13
CA LEU A 108 9.96 -8.68 -24.97
C LEU A 108 10.92 -8.52 -26.15
N ASP A 109 12.12 -9.12 -26.13
CA ASP A 109 13.12 -8.96 -27.20
C ASP A 109 12.70 -9.70 -28.48
N ASP A 110 12.06 -10.86 -28.34
CA ASP A 110 11.50 -11.63 -29.46
C ASP A 110 10.41 -10.83 -30.22
N ILE A 111 9.65 -10.00 -29.50
CA ILE A 111 8.59 -9.16 -30.08
C ILE A 111 9.20 -8.00 -30.88
N ARG A 112 10.28 -7.39 -30.35
CA ARG A 112 10.99 -6.29 -31.04
C ARG A 112 11.60 -6.77 -32.35
N GLN A 113 12.16 -7.99 -32.38
CA GLN A 113 12.72 -8.57 -33.59
C GLN A 113 11.65 -8.78 -34.68
N LYS A 114 10.48 -9.32 -34.32
CA LYS A 114 9.38 -9.55 -35.27
C LYS A 114 8.84 -8.26 -35.89
N MET A 115 8.82 -7.16 -35.15
CA MET A 115 8.32 -5.87 -35.66
C MET A 115 9.23 -5.26 -36.73
N HIS A 116 10.55 -5.49 -36.65
CA HIS A 116 11.51 -4.92 -37.60
C HIS A 116 11.62 -5.72 -38.91
N SER A 117 11.25 -7.00 -38.91
CA SER A 117 11.31 -7.85 -40.11
C SER A 117 10.12 -7.68 -41.08
N GLY A 118 9.08 -6.93 -40.69
CA GLY A 118 7.82 -6.84 -41.45
C GLY A 118 7.71 -5.71 -42.48
N ASN A 119 8.73 -4.87 -42.67
CA ASN A 119 8.60 -3.67 -43.51
C ASN A 119 9.72 -3.57 -44.56
N GLN A 120 9.58 -4.34 -45.65
CA GLN A 120 10.22 -4.04 -46.94
C GLN A 120 9.10 -3.75 -47.95
N PRO A 121 9.00 -2.52 -48.50
CA PRO A 121 8.08 -2.25 -49.60
C PRO A 121 8.60 -2.95 -50.86
N ASN A 122 7.82 -3.90 -51.37
CA ASN A 122 8.02 -4.45 -52.70
C ASN A 122 7.73 -3.35 -53.72
N ASN A 123 8.78 -2.67 -54.21
CA ASN A 123 8.70 -1.86 -55.41
C ASN A 123 9.07 -2.74 -56.60
N SER A 124 8.09 -3.02 -57.47
CA SER A 124 8.28 -3.49 -58.85
C SER A 124 7.92 -2.37 -59.81
#